data_AF-A0A8H3D0P1-F1
#
_entry.id   AF-A0A8H3D0P1-F1
#
_cell.length_a   1.000
_cell.length_b   1.000
_cell.length_c   1.000
_cell.angle_alpha   90.00
_cell.angle_beta   90.00
_cell.angle_gamma   90.00
#
_symmetry.space_group_name_H-M   'P 1'
#
loop_
_entity.id
_entity.type
_entity.pdbx_description
1 polymer ?
#
loop_
_entity_poly.entity_id
_entity_poly.type
_entity_poly.pdbx_seq_one_letter_code
_entity_poly.pdbx_strand_id
1 'polypeptide(L)'
;MLTFQGAFVGLVVAAALTGAIPHPKVAPSILTIGDSTVTSDAGWGAGFCEDTKGLANCTNLSVSGRTTISWQAEPEYQTMLTSCKTPETWATIQFGHNDQKVMNTSYFAQNLESLTLKIQSAGCKPILVTSLARRVFASEHVTSDILGPYANETINVAMKLKLPLLPLLNDSLTYVTKLGKTQSMLFNWDYNTTNKDTTHLNALGWKYFGRIVADEIHTRVPQLSRYIVPDRALSTAIANGTILAQDV
;
A
#
# COMPACT_ATOMS: atom_id res chain seq x y z
N MET A 1 -12.20 55.99 23.24
CA MET A 1 -11.78 55.42 21.94
C MET A 1 -10.27 55.16 22.00
N LEU A 2 -9.91 53.91 22.31
CA LEU A 2 -9.06 53.02 21.50
C LEU A 2 -7.54 53.26 21.62
N THR A 3 -6.94 52.60 22.61
CA THR A 3 -5.50 52.30 22.70
C THR A 3 -5.15 51.19 21.72
N PHE A 4 -4.25 51.44 20.77
CA PHE A 4 -3.65 50.42 19.89
C PHE A 4 -2.48 49.74 20.60
N GLN A 5 -2.60 48.43 20.87
CA GLN A 5 -1.46 47.57 21.20
C GLN A 5 -0.87 47.02 19.90
N GLY A 6 0.39 47.32 19.62
CA GLY A 6 1.13 46.74 18.50
C GLY A 6 1.55 45.30 18.82
N ALA A 7 1.09 44.35 18.01
CA ALA A 7 1.53 42.96 18.07
C ALA A 7 2.83 42.80 17.25
N PHE A 8 3.92 42.39 17.91
CA PHE A 8 5.13 41.93 17.25
C PHE A 8 4.88 40.54 16.63
N VAL A 9 4.88 40.45 15.30
CA VAL A 9 4.91 39.18 14.57
C VAL A 9 6.37 38.73 14.50
N GLY A 10 6.76 37.81 15.38
CA GLY A 10 8.05 37.15 15.31
C GLY A 10 8.08 36.13 14.17
N LEU A 11 8.90 36.39 13.14
CA LEU A 11 9.15 35.46 12.05
C LEU A 11 10.00 34.28 12.58
N VAL A 12 9.38 33.12 12.77
CA VAL A 12 10.10 31.88 13.08
C VAL A 12 10.65 31.32 11.77
N VAL A 13 11.94 31.51 11.53
CA VAL A 13 12.67 30.82 10.44
C VAL A 13 12.94 29.39 10.91
N ALA A 14 12.18 28.43 10.41
CA ALA A 14 12.47 27.01 10.59
C ALA A 14 13.70 26.64 9.74
N ALA A 15 14.86 26.47 10.38
CA ALA A 15 16.04 25.92 9.73
C ALA A 15 15.80 24.43 9.42
N ALA A 16 15.66 24.09 8.14
CA ALA A 16 15.62 22.71 7.69
C ALA A 16 17.01 22.09 7.86
N LEU A 17 17.18 21.25 8.89
CA LEU A 17 18.37 20.40 9.03
C LEU A 17 18.35 19.35 7.93
N THR A 18 19.10 19.58 6.85
CA THR A 18 19.39 18.59 5.82
C THR A 18 20.43 17.59 6.35
N GLY A 19 20.04 16.78 7.32
CA GLY A 19 20.83 15.61 7.72
C GLY A 19 20.76 14.56 6.62
N ALA A 20 21.89 14.24 6.00
CA ALA A 20 21.96 13.15 5.03
C ALA A 20 21.51 11.84 5.69
N ILE A 21 20.51 11.17 5.12
CA ILE A 21 20.00 9.89 5.64
C ILE A 21 21.13 8.86 5.51
N PRO A 22 21.63 8.29 6.63
CA PRO A 22 22.70 7.29 6.61
C PRO A 22 22.34 6.16 5.65
N HIS A 23 23.27 5.81 4.77
CA HIS A 23 23.06 4.73 3.83
C HIS A 23 23.21 3.39 4.56
N PRO A 24 22.25 2.46 4.41
CA PRO A 24 22.40 1.16 5.02
C PRO A 24 23.64 0.45 4.43
N LYS A 25 24.41 -0.21 5.30
CA LYS A 25 25.61 -0.96 4.91
C LYS A 25 25.30 -2.22 4.11
N VAL A 26 24.02 -2.64 4.09
CA VAL A 26 23.49 -3.81 3.40
C VAL A 26 22.28 -3.37 2.58
N ALA A 27 22.10 -3.92 1.38
CA ALA A 27 20.92 -3.65 0.57
C ALA A 27 19.65 -4.12 1.32
N PRO A 28 18.57 -3.32 1.36
CA PRO A 28 17.35 -3.71 2.05
C PRO A 28 16.65 -4.86 1.33
N SER A 29 15.88 -5.63 2.10
CA SER A 29 14.90 -6.60 1.57
C SER A 29 13.49 -6.12 1.88
N ILE A 30 12.51 -6.48 1.04
CA ILE A 30 11.10 -6.19 1.28
C ILE A 30 10.31 -7.50 1.28
N LEU A 31 9.48 -7.68 2.30
CA LEU A 31 8.45 -8.72 2.37
C LEU A 31 7.09 -8.07 2.12
N THR A 32 6.25 -8.66 1.26
CA THR A 32 4.86 -8.23 1.12
C THR A 32 3.92 -9.21 1.81
N ILE A 33 3.18 -8.73 2.81
CA ILE A 33 2.29 -9.52 3.66
C ILE A 33 0.85 -9.03 3.45
N GLY A 34 -0.08 -9.97 3.23
CA GLY A 34 -1.49 -9.62 3.07
C GLY A 34 -2.37 -10.74 2.54
N ASP A 35 -3.50 -10.34 1.97
CA ASP A 35 -4.51 -11.21 1.36
C ASP A 35 -4.33 -11.37 -0.17
N SER A 36 -5.36 -11.88 -0.86
CA SER A 36 -5.35 -12.12 -2.31
C SER A 36 -5.10 -10.86 -3.14
N THR A 37 -5.34 -9.66 -2.60
CA THR A 37 -5.09 -8.39 -3.31
C THR A 37 -3.63 -7.93 -3.24
N VAL A 38 -2.77 -8.71 -2.56
CA VAL A 38 -1.32 -8.54 -2.52
C VAL A 38 -0.58 -9.65 -3.26
N THR A 39 -1.21 -10.81 -3.49
CA THR A 39 -0.53 -11.98 -4.08
C THR A 39 0.01 -11.70 -5.47
N SER A 40 1.01 -12.48 -5.88
CA SER A 40 1.62 -12.35 -7.21
C SER A 40 0.65 -12.71 -8.32
N ASP A 41 -0.35 -13.55 -8.03
CA ASP A 41 -1.37 -13.94 -9.00
C ASP A 41 -2.42 -12.84 -9.12
N ALA A 42 -3.06 -12.44 -8.02
CA ALA A 42 -4.31 -11.69 -8.05
C ALA A 42 -4.22 -10.27 -7.45
N GLY A 43 -3.03 -9.83 -7.07
CA GLY A 43 -2.79 -8.61 -6.31
C GLY A 43 -1.72 -7.71 -6.91
N TRP A 44 -1.42 -6.61 -6.23
CA TRP A 44 -0.43 -5.63 -6.69
C TRP A 44 1.04 -6.08 -6.48
N GLY A 45 1.27 -7.14 -5.70
CA GLY A 45 2.61 -7.50 -5.22
C GLY A 45 3.62 -7.79 -6.32
N ALA A 46 3.20 -8.47 -7.40
CA ALA A 46 4.06 -8.72 -8.56
C ALA A 46 4.56 -7.41 -9.17
N GLY A 47 3.67 -6.46 -9.44
CA GLY A 47 4.03 -5.17 -10.06
C GLY A 47 4.90 -4.31 -9.20
N PHE A 48 4.59 -4.23 -7.91
CA PHE A 48 5.45 -3.53 -6.99
C PHE A 48 6.87 -4.13 -6.97
N CYS A 49 7.00 -5.47 -6.93
CA CYS A 49 8.31 -6.11 -6.91
C CYS A 49 9.11 -5.88 -8.21
N GLU A 50 8.47 -5.81 -9.37
CA GLU A 50 9.13 -5.47 -10.64
C GLU A 50 9.69 -4.03 -10.65
N ASP A 51 9.08 -3.14 -9.90
CA ASP A 51 9.51 -1.75 -9.75
C ASP A 51 10.66 -1.59 -8.75
N THR A 52 11.24 -2.69 -8.25
CA THR A 52 12.37 -2.65 -7.33
C THR A 52 13.70 -2.95 -8.03
N LYS A 53 14.75 -2.21 -7.66
CA LYS A 53 16.12 -2.41 -8.15
C LYS A 53 17.14 -2.27 -7.04
N GLY A 54 18.11 -3.18 -7.02
CA GLY A 54 19.21 -3.14 -6.05
C GLY A 54 18.78 -3.49 -4.62
N LEU A 55 17.53 -3.93 -4.42
CA LEU A 55 17.12 -4.65 -3.22
C LEU A 55 17.82 -6.01 -3.19
N ALA A 56 18.09 -6.51 -1.99
CA ALA A 56 18.56 -7.87 -1.82
C ALA A 56 17.46 -8.89 -2.21
N ASN A 57 16.19 -8.59 -1.93
CA ASN A 57 15.03 -9.39 -2.33
C ASN A 57 13.70 -8.61 -2.23
N CYS A 58 12.71 -8.95 -3.05
CA CYS A 58 11.30 -8.61 -2.89
C CYS A 58 10.49 -9.90 -2.83
N THR A 59 10.11 -10.32 -1.62
CA THR A 59 9.46 -11.61 -1.39
C THR A 59 7.98 -11.43 -1.11
N ASN A 60 7.13 -12.06 -1.91
CA ASN A 60 5.71 -12.09 -1.63
C ASN A 60 5.36 -13.21 -0.64
N LEU A 61 4.89 -12.82 0.54
CA LEU A 61 4.43 -13.70 1.62
C LEU A 61 2.92 -13.57 1.85
N SER A 62 2.18 -12.90 0.97
CA SER A 62 0.72 -12.81 1.08
C SER A 62 0.05 -14.11 0.68
N VAL A 63 -1.12 -14.38 1.26
CA VAL A 63 -1.86 -15.63 1.05
C VAL A 63 -3.32 -15.32 0.80
N SER A 64 -3.84 -15.86 -0.30
CA SER A 64 -5.23 -15.65 -0.74
C SER A 64 -6.25 -16.04 0.34
N GLY A 65 -7.29 -15.21 0.49
CA GLY A 65 -8.39 -15.47 1.42
C GLY A 65 -8.05 -15.30 2.91
N ARG A 66 -6.86 -14.81 3.25
CA ARG A 66 -6.47 -14.62 4.66
C ARG A 66 -6.92 -13.28 5.24
N THR A 67 -7.11 -13.31 6.55
CA THR A 67 -7.34 -12.16 7.42
C THR A 67 -6.07 -11.89 8.22
N THR A 68 -6.05 -10.79 8.97
CA THR A 68 -4.99 -10.50 9.95
C THR A 68 -4.75 -11.64 10.95
N ILE A 69 -5.77 -12.47 11.22
CA ILE A 69 -5.70 -13.62 12.13
C ILE A 69 -5.23 -14.87 11.39
N SER A 70 -5.91 -15.25 10.30
CA SER A 70 -5.68 -16.55 9.66
C SER A 70 -4.35 -16.62 8.91
N TRP A 71 -3.79 -15.49 8.47
CA TRP A 71 -2.48 -15.47 7.83
C TRP A 71 -1.36 -15.98 8.76
N GLN A 72 -1.48 -15.77 10.08
CA GLN A 72 -0.46 -16.18 11.06
C GLN A 72 -0.35 -17.71 11.22
N ALA A 73 -1.32 -18.47 10.70
CA ALA A 73 -1.28 -19.93 10.69
C ALA A 73 -0.58 -20.50 9.43
N GLU A 74 -0.23 -19.65 8.47
CA GLU A 74 0.38 -20.08 7.22
C GLU A 74 1.90 -20.26 7.35
N PRO A 75 2.53 -21.14 6.54
CA PRO A 75 3.99 -21.30 6.51
C PRO A 75 4.76 -19.98 6.29
N GLU A 76 4.17 -19.03 5.56
CA GLU A 76 4.66 -17.69 5.28
C GLU A 76 4.94 -16.89 6.56
N TYR A 77 4.19 -17.15 7.64
CA TYR A 77 4.45 -16.55 8.95
C TYR A 77 5.83 -16.98 9.49
N GLN A 78 6.18 -18.26 9.38
CA GLN A 78 7.48 -18.76 9.81
C GLN A 78 8.63 -18.27 8.91
N THR A 79 8.36 -18.12 7.61
CA THR A 79 9.28 -17.47 6.67
C THR A 79 9.53 -16.02 7.09
N MET A 80 8.49 -15.26 7.41
CA MET A 80 8.60 -13.89 7.90
C MET A 80 9.47 -13.81 9.17
N LEU A 81 9.21 -14.65 10.18
CA LEU A 81 10.00 -14.67 11.42
C LEU A 81 11.49 -14.93 11.17
N THR A 82 11.81 -15.68 10.12
CA THR A 82 13.20 -15.99 9.75
C THR A 82 13.81 -14.84 8.97
N SER A 83 13.12 -14.33 7.96
CA SER A 83 13.57 -13.22 7.13
C SER A 83 13.81 -11.93 7.93
N CYS A 84 12.94 -11.63 8.90
CA CYS A 84 13.05 -10.42 9.74
C CYS A 84 14.31 -10.36 10.61
N LYS A 85 15.03 -11.48 10.80
CA LYS A 85 16.34 -11.51 11.47
C LYS A 85 17.45 -10.87 10.64
N THR A 86 17.24 -10.71 9.33
CA THR A 86 18.18 -10.04 8.44
C THR A 86 18.06 -8.53 8.63
N PRO A 87 19.16 -7.79 8.88
CA PRO A 87 19.12 -6.34 8.98
C PRO A 87 18.53 -5.69 7.73
N GLU A 88 17.89 -4.53 7.89
CA GLU A 88 17.28 -3.78 6.79
C GLU A 88 16.16 -4.53 6.03
N THR A 89 15.50 -5.48 6.70
CA THR A 89 14.27 -6.11 6.18
C THR A 89 13.05 -5.25 6.50
N TRP A 90 12.31 -4.88 5.46
CA TRP A 90 11.05 -4.16 5.54
C TRP A 90 9.88 -5.11 5.27
N ALA A 91 8.70 -4.78 5.81
CA ALA A 91 7.49 -5.57 5.58
C ALA A 91 6.31 -4.65 5.29
N THR A 92 5.75 -4.71 4.08
CA THR A 92 4.46 -4.08 3.80
C THR A 92 3.35 -4.97 4.34
N ILE A 93 2.37 -4.40 5.03
CA ILE A 93 1.27 -5.14 5.65
C ILE A 93 -0.05 -4.57 5.15
N GLN A 94 -0.81 -5.36 4.38
CA GLN A 94 -2.14 -4.98 3.88
C GLN A 94 -3.17 -6.06 4.20
N PHE A 95 -4.25 -5.66 4.88
CA PHE A 95 -5.42 -6.49 5.11
C PHE A 95 -6.69 -5.62 5.07
N GLY A 96 -7.86 -6.27 5.07
CA GLY A 96 -9.16 -5.59 5.09
C GLY A 96 -10.23 -6.31 4.29
N HIS A 97 -9.89 -6.91 3.12
CA HIS A 97 -10.90 -7.50 2.23
C HIS A 97 -11.63 -8.67 2.85
N ASN A 98 -10.91 -9.55 3.55
CA ASN A 98 -11.48 -10.72 4.21
C ASN A 98 -11.88 -10.42 5.65
N ASP A 99 -11.14 -9.55 6.34
CA ASP A 99 -11.48 -9.10 7.69
C ASP A 99 -12.87 -8.46 7.72
N GLN A 100 -13.21 -7.61 6.74
CA GLN A 100 -14.53 -6.98 6.61
C GLN A 100 -15.70 -7.97 6.58
N LYS A 101 -15.46 -9.21 6.14
CA LYS A 101 -16.51 -10.23 6.01
C LYS A 101 -16.78 -10.97 7.32
N VAL A 102 -15.84 -10.95 8.26
CA VAL A 102 -15.85 -11.84 9.44
C VAL A 102 -15.65 -11.13 10.78
N MET A 103 -15.25 -9.85 10.78
CA MET A 103 -15.11 -9.06 11.99
C MET A 103 -15.51 -7.60 11.76
N ASN A 104 -15.66 -6.84 12.83
CA ASN A 104 -15.88 -5.39 12.77
C ASN A 104 -14.55 -4.62 12.77
N THR A 105 -14.60 -3.30 12.57
CA THR A 105 -13.41 -2.43 12.46
C THR A 105 -12.57 -2.40 13.75
N SER A 106 -13.21 -2.39 14.92
CA SER A 106 -12.49 -2.38 16.21
C SER A 106 -11.66 -3.65 16.40
N TYR A 107 -12.23 -4.83 16.10
CA TYR A 107 -11.49 -6.09 16.21
C TYR A 107 -10.41 -6.19 15.13
N PHE A 108 -10.68 -5.71 13.91
CA PHE A 108 -9.66 -5.60 12.86
C PHE A 108 -8.48 -4.73 13.31
N ALA A 109 -8.72 -3.56 13.89
CA ALA A 109 -7.68 -2.65 14.37
C ALA A 109 -6.78 -3.32 15.42
N GLN A 110 -7.39 -4.01 16.40
CA GLN A 110 -6.65 -4.73 17.44
C GLN A 110 -5.76 -5.85 16.86
N ASN A 111 -6.30 -6.62 15.91
CA ASN A 111 -5.54 -7.71 15.29
C ASN A 111 -4.42 -7.19 14.37
N LEU A 112 -4.69 -6.13 13.60
CA LEU A 112 -3.69 -5.49 12.75
C LEU A 112 -2.55 -4.91 13.59
N GLU A 113 -2.86 -4.21 14.70
CA GLU A 113 -1.86 -3.69 15.63
C GLU A 113 -1.02 -4.82 16.23
N SER A 114 -1.67 -5.88 16.72
CA SER A 114 -0.99 -7.06 17.29
C SER A 114 -0.06 -7.73 16.28
N LEU A 115 -0.53 -7.97 15.05
CA LEU A 115 0.28 -8.53 13.98
C LEU A 115 1.48 -7.63 13.64
N THR A 116 1.25 -6.31 13.55
CA THR A 116 2.31 -5.33 13.25
C THR A 116 3.39 -5.32 14.32
N LEU A 117 3.01 -5.38 15.60
CA LEU A 117 3.94 -5.46 16.72
C LEU A 117 4.73 -6.78 16.73
N LYS A 118 4.12 -7.90 16.32
CA LYS A 118 4.84 -9.18 16.15
C LYS A 118 5.89 -9.10 15.04
N ILE A 119 5.54 -8.52 13.89
CA ILE A 119 6.47 -8.32 12.77
C ILE A 119 7.62 -7.40 13.18
N GLN A 120 7.34 -6.32 13.92
CA GLN A 120 8.36 -5.44 14.46
C GLN A 120 9.27 -6.16 15.47
N SER A 121 8.68 -6.96 16.38
CA SER A 121 9.43 -7.74 17.37
C SER A 121 10.31 -8.83 16.74
N ALA A 122 9.94 -9.32 15.55
CA ALA A 122 10.74 -10.26 14.77
C ALA A 122 11.97 -9.62 14.09
N GLY A 123 12.05 -8.28 14.06
CA GLY A 123 13.18 -7.52 13.50
C GLY A 123 12.89 -6.77 12.20
N CYS A 124 11.70 -6.94 11.61
CA CYS A 124 11.32 -6.22 10.40
C CYS A 124 10.95 -4.75 10.70
N LYS A 125 11.07 -3.89 9.68
CA LYS A 125 10.57 -2.52 9.67
C LYS A 125 9.19 -2.49 8.99
N PRO A 126 8.07 -2.40 9.73
CA PRO A 126 6.75 -2.48 9.13
C PRO A 126 6.37 -1.19 8.38
N ILE A 127 5.63 -1.35 7.29
CA ILE A 127 4.96 -0.30 6.51
C ILE A 127 3.50 -0.74 6.41
N LEU A 128 2.56 0.06 6.93
CA LEU A 128 1.15 -0.27 6.78
C LEU A 128 0.62 0.23 5.45
N VAL A 129 -0.23 -0.58 4.82
CA VAL A 129 -0.85 -0.28 3.53
C VAL A 129 -2.35 -0.46 3.68
N THR A 130 -3.13 0.58 3.39
CA THR A 130 -4.60 0.44 3.35
C THR A 130 -5.01 -0.51 2.23
N SER A 131 -6.09 -1.27 2.39
CA SER A 131 -6.53 -2.22 1.37
C SER A 131 -6.76 -1.56 0.00
N LEU A 132 -6.34 -2.23 -1.07
CA LEU A 132 -6.65 -1.85 -2.46
C LEU A 132 -8.17 -1.61 -2.67
N ALA A 133 -8.55 -0.67 -3.53
CA ALA A 133 -9.93 -0.45 -3.91
C ALA A 133 -10.54 -1.62 -4.69
N ARG A 134 -11.83 -1.90 -4.45
CA ARG A 134 -12.63 -2.70 -5.39
C ARG A 134 -13.07 -1.84 -6.57
N ARG A 135 -13.15 -2.45 -7.75
CA ARG A 135 -13.63 -1.81 -8.99
C ARG A 135 -15.16 -1.84 -9.07
N VAL A 136 -15.81 -1.28 -8.06
CA VAL A 136 -17.27 -1.19 -7.94
C VAL A 136 -17.75 0.24 -8.11
N PHE A 137 -18.83 0.42 -8.86
CA PHE A 137 -19.29 1.73 -9.32
C PHE A 137 -20.82 1.82 -9.29
N ALA A 138 -21.34 2.93 -8.77
CA ALA A 138 -22.74 3.31 -8.88
C ALA A 138 -23.07 3.82 -10.29
N SER A 139 -22.13 4.53 -10.92
CA SER A 139 -22.19 4.99 -12.31
C SER A 139 -20.78 5.21 -12.86
N GLU A 140 -20.64 5.57 -14.13
CA GLU A 140 -19.35 6.00 -14.68
C GLU A 140 -18.75 7.11 -13.80
N HIS A 141 -17.47 6.99 -13.44
CA HIS A 141 -16.75 7.89 -12.53
C HIS A 141 -17.31 8.04 -11.10
N VAL A 142 -18.23 7.19 -10.64
CA VAL A 142 -18.75 7.23 -9.27
C VAL A 142 -18.56 5.87 -8.59
N THR A 143 -17.49 5.74 -7.81
CA THR A 143 -17.17 4.51 -7.08
C THR A 143 -18.13 4.28 -5.91
N SER A 144 -18.42 3.02 -5.61
CA SER A 144 -19.27 2.60 -4.48
C SER A 144 -18.52 1.65 -3.53
N ASP A 145 -17.20 1.79 -3.42
CA ASP A 145 -16.37 0.96 -2.55
C ASP A 145 -16.71 1.18 -1.06
N ILE A 146 -16.55 0.15 -0.25
CA ILE A 146 -16.96 0.12 1.16
C ILE A 146 -15.82 -0.26 2.12
N LEU A 147 -14.56 -0.20 1.69
CA LEU A 147 -13.39 -0.53 2.53
C LEU A 147 -12.94 0.65 3.40
N GLY A 148 -13.44 1.86 3.15
CA GLY A 148 -13.09 3.08 3.87
C GLY A 148 -13.00 2.94 5.40
N PRO A 149 -13.99 2.32 6.08
CA PRO A 149 -13.91 2.10 7.53
C PRO A 149 -12.72 1.25 7.98
N TYR A 150 -12.33 0.22 7.22
CA TYR A 150 -11.18 -0.63 7.54
C TYR A 150 -9.86 0.08 7.21
N ALA A 151 -9.80 0.80 6.09
CA ALA A 151 -8.65 1.63 5.76
C ALA A 151 -8.39 2.70 6.83
N ASN A 152 -9.43 3.34 7.37
CA ASN A 152 -9.29 4.28 8.48
C ASN A 152 -8.65 3.64 9.71
N GLU A 153 -8.98 2.40 10.04
CA GLU A 153 -8.31 1.70 11.13
C GLU A 153 -6.85 1.38 10.83
N THR A 154 -6.51 1.02 9.59
CA THR A 154 -5.10 0.89 9.17
C THR A 154 -4.34 2.20 9.36
N ILE A 155 -4.95 3.33 9.00
CA ILE A 155 -4.38 4.67 9.21
C ILE A 155 -4.19 4.95 10.70
N ASN A 156 -5.20 4.67 11.53
CA ASN A 156 -5.15 4.84 12.98
C ASN A 156 -4.03 4.01 13.62
N VAL A 157 -3.89 2.75 13.23
CA VAL A 157 -2.81 1.87 13.73
C VAL A 157 -1.44 2.40 13.31
N ALA A 158 -1.27 2.83 12.05
CA ALA A 158 -0.01 3.39 11.57
C ALA A 158 0.38 4.66 12.37
N MET A 159 -0.57 5.56 12.61
CA MET A 159 -0.36 6.75 13.43
C MET A 159 -0.01 6.40 14.88
N LYS A 160 -0.77 5.47 15.49
CA LYS A 160 -0.54 5.01 16.86
C LYS A 160 0.86 4.45 17.06
N LEU A 161 1.31 3.62 16.12
CA LEU A 161 2.62 2.98 16.16
C LEU A 161 3.74 3.85 15.57
N LYS A 162 3.41 5.03 15.02
CA LYS A 162 4.33 5.97 14.34
C LYS A 162 5.10 5.29 13.19
N LEU A 163 4.39 4.47 12.42
CA LEU A 163 4.93 3.72 11.29
C LEU A 163 4.63 4.43 9.96
N PRO A 164 5.44 4.20 8.92
CA PRO A 164 5.09 4.61 7.57
C PRO A 164 3.76 3.99 7.13
N LEU A 165 2.99 4.78 6.38
CA LEU A 165 1.67 4.41 5.85
C LEU A 165 1.65 4.69 4.35
N LEU A 166 1.15 3.73 3.57
CA LEU A 166 0.80 3.89 2.16
C LEU A 166 -0.73 3.92 2.02
N PRO A 167 -1.34 5.04 1.62
CA PRO A 167 -2.80 5.20 1.53
C PRO A 167 -3.39 4.63 0.24
N LEU A 168 -3.00 3.41 -0.14
CA LEU A 168 -3.37 2.76 -1.40
C LEU A 168 -4.87 2.80 -1.71
N LEU A 169 -5.77 2.69 -0.72
CA LEU A 169 -7.22 2.79 -0.97
C LEU A 169 -7.57 4.14 -1.60
N ASN A 170 -7.07 5.23 -1.03
CA ASN A 170 -7.34 6.58 -1.53
C ASN A 170 -6.79 6.80 -2.93
N ASP A 171 -5.53 6.38 -3.14
CA ASP A 171 -4.83 6.65 -4.40
C ASP A 171 -5.35 5.75 -5.53
N SER A 172 -5.68 4.49 -5.22
CA SER A 172 -6.37 3.58 -6.15
C SER A 172 -7.80 4.02 -6.46
N LEU A 173 -8.58 4.49 -5.48
CA LEU A 173 -9.92 5.07 -5.72
C LEU A 173 -9.83 6.32 -6.60
N THR A 174 -8.86 7.20 -6.34
CA THR A 174 -8.62 8.40 -7.15
C THR A 174 -8.35 8.02 -8.61
N TYR A 175 -7.51 7.00 -8.83
CA TYR A 175 -7.22 6.52 -10.18
C TYR A 175 -8.45 5.96 -10.89
N VAL A 176 -9.12 4.97 -10.30
CA VAL A 176 -10.27 4.29 -10.95
C VAL A 176 -11.48 5.22 -11.10
N THR A 177 -11.63 6.20 -10.21
CA THR A 177 -12.66 7.25 -10.35
C THR A 177 -12.42 8.10 -11.58
N LYS A 178 -11.19 8.61 -11.79
CA LYS A 178 -10.86 9.39 -12.99
C LYS A 178 -10.94 8.55 -14.25
N LEU A 179 -10.48 7.30 -14.19
CA LEU A 179 -10.47 6.37 -15.32
C LEU A 179 -11.90 5.97 -15.75
N GLY A 180 -12.82 5.85 -14.79
CA GLY A 180 -14.21 5.48 -15.05
C GLY A 180 -14.43 3.97 -14.98
N LYS A 181 -15.71 3.56 -14.90
CA LYS A 181 -16.10 2.16 -14.70
C LYS A 181 -15.67 1.32 -15.90
N THR A 182 -15.99 1.74 -17.13
CA THR A 182 -15.72 0.92 -18.33
C THR A 182 -14.25 0.53 -18.43
N GLN A 183 -13.35 1.50 -18.27
CA GLN A 183 -11.90 1.27 -18.37
C GLN A 183 -11.34 0.58 -17.12
N SER A 184 -11.87 0.86 -15.92
CA SER A 184 -11.42 0.19 -14.69
C SER A 184 -11.68 -1.32 -14.68
N MET A 185 -12.71 -1.79 -15.39
CA MET A 185 -13.01 -3.22 -15.48
C MET A 185 -11.96 -4.00 -16.29
N LEU A 186 -11.11 -3.34 -17.09
CA LEU A 186 -9.99 -3.96 -17.81
C LEU A 186 -8.98 -4.62 -16.85
N PHE A 187 -8.94 -4.21 -15.59
CA PHE A 187 -8.01 -4.73 -14.59
C PHE A 187 -8.50 -5.97 -13.85
N ASN A 188 -9.76 -6.39 -14.03
CA ASN A 188 -10.31 -7.50 -13.27
C ASN A 188 -9.65 -8.83 -13.67
N TRP A 189 -9.38 -9.67 -12.68
CA TRP A 189 -8.79 -11.01 -12.87
C TRP A 189 -9.51 -11.81 -13.96
N ASP A 190 -10.84 -11.77 -13.95
CA ASP A 190 -11.71 -12.52 -14.84
C ASP A 190 -12.18 -11.71 -16.07
N TYR A 191 -11.48 -10.63 -16.43
CA TYR A 191 -11.83 -9.71 -17.52
C TYR A 191 -12.20 -10.41 -18.84
N ASN A 192 -11.40 -11.41 -19.24
CA ASN A 192 -11.60 -12.17 -20.49
C ASN A 192 -12.74 -13.22 -20.40
N THR A 193 -13.44 -13.29 -19.26
CA THR A 193 -14.52 -14.27 -19.03
C THR A 193 -15.78 -13.58 -18.53
N THR A 194 -16.10 -13.61 -17.23
CA THR A 194 -17.34 -13.04 -16.72
C THR A 194 -17.22 -11.55 -16.37
N ASN A 195 -16.00 -11.08 -16.13
CA ASN A 195 -15.68 -9.72 -15.71
C ASN A 195 -16.52 -9.26 -14.50
N LYS A 196 -16.71 -10.15 -13.52
CA LYS A 196 -17.48 -9.91 -12.29
C LYS A 196 -16.58 -9.77 -11.07
N ASP A 197 -15.34 -10.21 -11.16
CA ASP A 197 -14.38 -10.12 -10.07
C ASP A 197 -13.81 -8.71 -9.97
N THR A 198 -14.49 -7.89 -9.18
CA THR A 198 -14.08 -6.50 -8.92
C THR A 198 -13.04 -6.38 -7.80
N THR A 199 -12.52 -7.49 -7.25
CA THR A 199 -11.58 -7.51 -6.13
C THR A 199 -10.17 -7.94 -6.54
N HIS A 200 -10.04 -8.92 -7.41
CA HIS A 200 -8.75 -9.42 -7.89
C HIS A 200 -8.28 -8.73 -9.18
N LEU A 201 -6.97 -8.61 -9.34
CA LEU A 201 -6.30 -7.94 -10.44
C LEU A 201 -5.73 -8.95 -11.44
N ASN A 202 -5.87 -8.67 -12.74
CA ASN A 202 -5.14 -9.39 -13.79
C ASN A 202 -3.73 -8.80 -14.03
N ALA A 203 -3.11 -9.22 -15.14
CA ALA A 203 -1.79 -8.76 -15.57
C ALA A 203 -1.65 -7.23 -15.66
N LEU A 204 -2.62 -6.61 -16.32
CA LEU A 204 -2.68 -5.17 -16.46
C LEU A 204 -2.90 -4.48 -15.11
N GLY A 205 -3.77 -5.06 -14.27
CA GLY A 205 -4.07 -4.56 -12.93
C GLY A 205 -2.82 -4.51 -12.06
N TRP A 206 -2.08 -5.60 -11.93
CA TRP A 206 -0.90 -5.60 -11.05
C TRP A 206 0.17 -4.61 -11.50
N LYS A 207 0.34 -4.39 -12.81
CA LYS A 207 1.24 -3.33 -13.34
C LYS A 207 0.85 -1.94 -12.83
N TYR A 208 -0.43 -1.56 -12.95
CA TYR A 208 -0.89 -0.22 -12.59
C TYR A 208 -1.00 -0.01 -11.08
N PHE A 209 -1.60 -0.96 -10.37
CA PHE A 209 -1.75 -0.85 -8.91
C PHE A 209 -0.43 -1.12 -8.18
N GLY A 210 0.45 -1.96 -8.73
CA GLY A 210 1.83 -2.13 -8.24
C GLY A 210 2.63 -0.83 -8.37
N ARG A 211 2.47 -0.11 -9.49
CA ARG A 211 3.08 1.22 -9.67
C ARG A 211 2.58 2.24 -8.65
N ILE A 212 1.28 2.26 -8.32
CA ILE A 212 0.77 3.14 -7.26
C ILE A 212 1.51 2.88 -5.95
N VAL A 213 1.66 1.60 -5.54
CA VAL A 213 2.41 1.25 -4.34
C VAL A 213 3.88 1.64 -4.43
N ALA A 214 4.52 1.45 -5.58
CA ALA A 214 5.90 1.87 -5.81
C ALA A 214 6.09 3.38 -5.65
N ASP A 215 5.18 4.18 -6.21
CA ASP A 215 5.19 5.64 -6.11
C ASP A 215 4.93 6.12 -4.66
N GLU A 216 4.03 5.44 -3.95
CA GLU A 216 3.78 5.67 -2.52
C GLU A 216 5.02 5.36 -1.67
N ILE A 217 5.72 4.23 -1.89
CA ILE A 217 6.98 3.91 -1.21
C ILE A 217 8.05 4.94 -1.53
N HIS A 218 8.20 5.29 -2.81
CA HIS A 218 9.18 6.27 -3.25
C HIS A 218 9.02 7.62 -2.53
N THR A 219 7.76 8.04 -2.33
CA THR A 219 7.39 9.31 -1.72
C THR A 219 7.45 9.27 -0.19
N ARG A 220 6.99 8.17 0.42
CA ARG A 220 6.66 8.10 1.86
C ARG A 220 7.69 7.33 2.68
N VAL A 221 8.59 6.59 2.04
CA VAL A 221 9.65 5.81 2.71
C VAL A 221 11.02 6.19 2.13
N PRO A 222 11.60 7.34 2.54
CA PRO A 222 12.85 7.86 1.97
C PRO A 222 14.02 6.86 1.97
N GLN A 223 14.05 5.96 2.96
CA GLN A 223 15.06 4.90 3.06
C GLN A 223 15.01 3.91 1.89
N LEU A 224 13.83 3.70 1.31
CA LEU A 224 13.59 2.78 0.19
C LEU A 224 13.53 3.49 -1.17
N SER A 225 13.33 4.81 -1.18
CA SER A 225 13.08 5.63 -2.39
C SER A 225 14.06 5.39 -3.54
N ARG A 226 15.36 5.26 -3.26
CA ARG A 226 16.40 5.02 -4.28
C ARG A 226 16.34 3.65 -4.95
N TYR A 227 15.66 2.69 -4.32
CA TYR A 227 15.53 1.31 -4.78
C TYR A 227 14.26 1.10 -5.60
N ILE A 228 13.43 2.14 -5.76
CA ILE A 228 12.28 2.13 -6.64
C ILE A 228 12.71 2.63 -8.02
N VAL A 229 12.50 1.82 -9.05
CA VAL A 229 12.75 2.15 -10.45
C VAL A 229 11.68 3.14 -10.91
N PRO A 230 12.04 4.36 -11.34
CA PRO A 230 11.05 5.31 -11.83
C PRO A 230 10.42 4.85 -13.15
N ASP A 231 9.10 4.98 -13.28
CA ASP A 231 8.37 4.93 -14.56
C ASP A 231 7.45 6.14 -14.67
N ARG A 232 8.03 7.25 -15.14
CA ARG A 232 7.30 8.52 -15.24
C ARG A 232 6.11 8.44 -16.19
N ALA A 233 6.17 7.60 -17.22
CA ALA A 233 5.08 7.48 -18.18
C ALA A 233 3.87 6.83 -17.51
N LEU A 234 4.09 5.71 -16.81
CA LEU A 234 3.03 5.01 -16.09
C LEU A 234 2.48 5.84 -14.92
N SER A 235 3.34 6.44 -14.10
CA SER A 235 2.91 7.33 -13.00
C SER A 235 2.09 8.51 -13.52
N THR A 236 2.45 9.09 -14.68
CA THR A 236 1.68 10.18 -15.31
C THR A 236 0.33 9.70 -15.82
N ALA A 237 0.27 8.53 -16.45
CA ALA A 237 -0.98 7.95 -16.90
C ALA A 237 -1.94 7.69 -15.73
N ILE A 238 -1.43 7.12 -14.63
CA ILE A 238 -2.20 6.92 -13.39
C ILE A 238 -2.70 8.25 -12.83
N ALA A 239 -1.83 9.27 -12.72
CA ALA A 239 -2.21 10.58 -12.21
C ALA A 239 -3.31 11.25 -13.05
N ASN A 240 -3.29 11.03 -14.36
CA ASN A 240 -4.27 11.55 -15.32
C ASN A 240 -5.54 10.69 -15.43
N GLY A 241 -5.59 9.51 -14.80
CA GLY A 241 -6.73 8.60 -14.93
C GLY A 241 -6.82 7.95 -16.30
N THR A 242 -5.69 7.58 -16.90
CA THR A 242 -5.62 6.94 -18.22
C THR A 242 -4.88 5.60 -18.15
N ILE A 243 -5.04 4.79 -19.20
CA ILE A 243 -4.19 3.64 -19.48
C ILE A 243 -3.28 4.03 -20.65
N LEU A 244 -2.00 3.63 -20.58
CA LEU A 244 -1.03 3.86 -21.65
C LEU A 244 -1.48 3.17 -22.93
N ALA A 245 -1.27 3.83 -24.08
CA ALA A 245 -1.76 3.35 -25.37
C ALA A 245 -1.21 1.96 -25.77
N GLN A 246 -0.02 1.59 -25.29
CA GLN A 246 0.57 0.27 -25.55
C GLN A 246 -0.02 -0.86 -24.69
N ASP A 247 -0.84 -0.53 -23.69
CA ASP A 247 -1.41 -1.48 -22.73
C ASP A 247 -2.89 -1.79 -23.01
N VAL A 248 -3.50 -1.13 -23.99
CA VAL A 248 -4.91 -1.29 -24.41
C VAL A 248 -5.06 -2.05 -25.72
#